data_AF-A0ABD3ZV34-F1
#
_entry.id   AF-A0ABD3ZV34-F1
#
_cell.length_a   1.000
_cell.length_b   1.000
_cell.length_c   1.000
_cell.angle_alpha   90.00
_cell.angle_beta   90.00
_cell.angle_gamma   90.00
#
_symmetry.space_group_name_H-M   'P 1'
#
loop_
_entity.id
_entity.type
_entity.pdbx_description
1 polymer ?
#
loop_
_entity_poly.entity_id
_entity_poly.type
_entity_poly.pdbx_seq_one_letter_code
_entity_poly.pdbx_strand_id
1 'polypeptide(L)' 'MTQPMMGQGLSTSVKDYINFLKEDLEEMFNLSEIEATKYIQESKFRKLVGEFPDQVLHYETDYWAEIIYNENK' A
#
# COMPACT_ATOMS: atom_id res chain seq x y z
N MET A 1 29.44 9.70 -2.53
CA MET A 1 29.41 8.22 -2.56
C MET A 1 28.01 7.81 -2.16
N THR A 2 27.16 7.47 -3.13
CA THR A 2 25.76 7.08 -2.90
C THR A 2 25.70 5.65 -2.37
N GLN A 3 25.05 5.45 -1.23
CA GLN A 3 24.95 4.19 -0.52
C GLN A 3 24.21 3.11 -1.35
N PRO A 4 24.55 1.81 -1.16
CA PRO A 4 23.93 0.72 -1.90
C PRO A 4 22.49 0.49 -1.41
N MET A 5 21.57 0.43 -2.36
CA MET A 5 20.16 0.06 -2.16
C MET A 5 20.10 -1.38 -1.63
N MET A 6 19.78 -1.53 -0.34
CA MET A 6 19.59 -2.83 0.30
C MET A 6 18.40 -3.56 -0.33
N GLY A 7 18.65 -4.80 -0.75
CA GLY A 7 17.60 -5.74 -1.11
C GLY A 7 16.78 -6.21 0.10
N GLN A 8 15.48 -6.34 -0.15
CA GLN A 8 14.59 -7.38 0.38
C GLN A 8 14.46 -7.52 1.90
N GLY A 9 13.78 -6.55 2.48
CA GLY A 9 12.87 -6.75 3.60
C GLY A 9 11.92 -5.56 3.60
N LEU A 10 10.61 -5.77 3.39
CA LEU A 10 9.63 -4.72 3.66
C LEU A 10 9.90 -4.26 5.10
N SER A 11 10.30 -2.98 5.25
CA SER A 11 10.57 -2.43 6.57
C SER A 11 9.32 -2.56 7.43
N THR A 12 9.48 -2.62 8.76
CA THR A 12 8.34 -2.67 9.69
C THR A 12 7.33 -1.57 9.37
N SER A 13 7.81 -0.37 9.03
CA SER A 13 7.00 0.77 8.59
C SER A 13 6.12 0.47 7.37
N VAL A 14 6.62 -0.25 6.36
CA VAL A 14 5.80 -0.59 5.19
C VAL A 14 4.74 -1.64 5.54
N LYS A 15 5.06 -2.59 6.42
CA LYS A 15 4.08 -3.60 6.86
C LYS A 15 2.95 -2.95 7.65
N ASP A 16 3.29 -2.05 8.58
CA ASP A 16 2.31 -1.29 9.35
C ASP A 16 1.44 -0.43 8.43
N TYR A 17 2.07 0.24 7.46
CA TYR A 17 1.35 1.03 6.45
C TYR A 17 0.36 0.21 5.63
N ILE A 18 0.75 -0.99 5.18
CA ILE A 18 -0.15 -1.88 4.44
C ILE A 18 -1.33 -2.33 5.30
N ASN A 19 -1.12 -2.53 6.61
CA ASN A 19 -2.21 -2.90 7.52
C ASN A 19 -3.21 -1.74 7.68
N PHE A 20 -2.74 -0.52 7.91
CA PHE A 20 -3.60 0.67 7.98
C PHE A 20 -4.35 0.91 6.67
N LEU A 21 -3.67 0.76 5.53
CA LEU A 21 -4.30 0.84 4.21
C LEU A 21 -5.40 -0.21 4.00
N LYS A 22 -5.22 -1.41 4.55
CA LYS A 22 -6.23 -2.48 4.52
C LYS A 22 -7.45 -2.07 5.35
N GLU A 23 -7.22 -1.56 6.56
CA GLU A 23 -8.28 -1.07 7.45
C GLU A 23 -9.07 0.07 6.79
N ASP A 24 -8.39 1.04 6.16
CA ASP A 24 -9.05 2.14 5.43
C ASP A 24 -9.89 1.63 4.26
N LEU A 25 -9.40 0.65 3.50
CA LEU A 25 -10.18 0.04 2.40
C LEU A 25 -11.44 -0.68 2.91
N GLU A 26 -11.36 -1.34 4.06
CA GLU A 26 -12.49 -1.99 4.72
C GLU A 26 -13.50 -0.95 5.24
N GLU A 27 -13.05 0.08 5.96
CA GLU A 27 -13.92 1.08 6.59
C GLU A 27 -14.52 2.08 5.60
N MET A 28 -13.73 2.59 4.65
CA MET A 28 -14.18 3.65 3.72
C MET A 28 -15.10 3.10 2.63
N PHE A 29 -14.85 1.88 2.16
CA PHE A 29 -15.56 1.31 1.00
C PHE A 29 -16.38 0.06 1.34
N ASN A 30 -16.46 -0.32 2.63
CA ASN A 30 -17.18 -1.49 3.11
C ASN A 30 -16.76 -2.78 2.37
N LEU A 31 -15.46 -2.90 2.10
CA LEU A 31 -14.85 -4.09 1.50
C LEU A 31 -14.66 -5.16 2.57
N SER A 32 -14.75 -6.43 2.18
CA SER A 32 -14.26 -7.51 3.04
C SER A 32 -12.73 -7.52 3.10
N GLU A 33 -12.16 -8.09 4.16
CA GLU A 33 -10.71 -8.28 4.29
C GLU A 33 -10.07 -8.95 3.07
N ILE A 34 -10.78 -9.92 2.48
CA ILE A 34 -10.31 -10.65 1.28
C ILE A 34 -10.28 -9.71 0.07
N GLU A 35 -11.30 -8.86 -0.11
CA GLU A 35 -11.37 -7.88 -1.20
C GLU A 35 -10.33 -6.78 -1.02
N ALA A 36 -10.18 -6.21 0.17
CA ALA A 36 -9.18 -5.20 0.47
C ALA A 36 -7.76 -5.74 0.18
N THR A 37 -7.46 -6.96 0.64
CA THR A 37 -6.18 -7.63 0.37
C THR A 37 -5.98 -7.84 -1.13
N LYS A 38 -7.00 -8.31 -1.84
CA LYS A 38 -6.94 -8.53 -3.29
C LYS A 38 -6.67 -7.21 -4.03
N TYR A 39 -7.39 -6.15 -3.69
CA TYR A 39 -7.25 -4.84 -4.33
C TYR A 39 -5.85 -4.27 -4.12
N ILE A 40 -5.30 -4.38 -2.90
CA ILE A 40 -3.90 -4.00 -2.63
C ILE A 40 -2.94 -4.79 -3.52
N GLN A 41 -3.12 -6.11 -3.64
CA GLN A 41 -2.23 -6.97 -4.44
C GLN A 41 -2.29 -6.68 -5.95
N GLU A 42 -3.48 -6.37 -6.47
CA GLU A 42 -3.71 -6.12 -7.90
C GLU A 42 -3.40 -4.66 -8.30
N SER A 43 -3.36 -3.74 -7.33
CA SER A 43 -3.11 -2.32 -7.56
C SER A 43 -1.68 -1.96 -7.96
N LYS A 44 -1.52 -0.77 -8.54
CA LYS A 44 -0.20 -0.18 -8.79
C LYS A 44 0.58 0.11 -7.51
N PHE A 45 -0.10 0.33 -6.38
CA PHE A 45 0.54 0.53 -5.07
C PHE A 45 1.52 -0.60 -4.75
N ARG A 46 1.17 -1.86 -5.03
CA ARG A 46 2.06 -3.01 -4.75
C ARG A 46 3.40 -2.92 -5.46
N LYS A 47 3.43 -2.37 -6.67
CA LYS A 47 4.67 -2.17 -7.43
C LYS A 47 5.43 -0.97 -6.89
N LEU A 48 4.73 0.14 -6.68
CA LEU A 48 5.33 1.40 -6.20
C LEU A 48 5.95 1.25 -4.81
N VAL A 49 5.31 0.54 -3.88
CA VAL A 49 5.85 0.34 -2.53
C VAL A 49 7.08 -0.56 -2.52
N GLY A 50 7.24 -1.42 -3.54
CA GLY A 50 8.42 -2.25 -3.71
C GLY A 50 9.60 -1.51 -4.35
N GLU A 51 9.33 -0.58 -5.26
CA GLU A 51 10.36 0.18 -5.99
C GLU A 51 10.74 1.50 -5.29
N PHE A 52 9.76 2.19 -4.69
CA PHE A 52 9.88 3.52 -4.12
C PHE A 52 9.11 3.65 -2.79
N PRO A 53 9.43 2.84 -1.75
CA PRO A 53 8.70 2.83 -0.49
C PRO A 53 8.62 4.21 0.16
N ASP A 54 9.71 4.97 0.21
CA ASP A 54 9.73 6.29 0.86
C ASP A 54 8.77 7.30 0.20
N GLN A 55 8.57 7.19 -1.12
CA GLN A 55 7.63 8.06 -1.84
C GLN A 55 6.18 7.64 -1.60
N VAL A 56 5.93 6.34 -1.47
CA VAL A 56 4.59 5.81 -1.20
C VAL A 56 4.15 6.17 0.22
N LEU A 57 5.04 5.98 1.19
CA LEU A 57 4.79 6.26 2.61
C LEU A 57 4.74 7.76 2.94
N HIS A 58 5.03 8.64 1.97
CA HIS A 58 4.86 10.09 2.13
C HIS A 58 3.39 10.53 2.07
N TYR A 59 2.55 9.74 1.41
CA TYR A 59 1.12 9.98 1.35
C TYR A 59 0.43 9.31 2.54
N GLU A 60 -0.77 9.78 2.86
CA GLU A 60 -1.64 9.13 3.85
C GLU A 60 -2.29 7.87 3.26
N THR A 61 -2.76 6.98 4.12
CA THR A 61 -3.32 5.67 3.71
C THR A 61 -4.66 5.82 3.01
N ASP A 62 -5.47 6.82 3.36
CA ASP A 62 -6.75 7.18 2.72
C ASP A 62 -6.57 7.52 1.23
N TYR A 63 -5.53 8.28 0.88
CA TYR A 63 -5.19 8.62 -0.50
C TYR A 63 -4.93 7.36 -1.34
N TRP A 64 -4.18 6.42 -0.80
CA TRP A 64 -3.94 5.15 -1.48
C TRP A 64 -5.17 4.27 -1.51
N ALA A 65 -6.00 4.26 -0.45
CA ALA A 65 -7.25 3.52 -0.41
C ALA A 65 -8.18 3.99 -1.55
N GLU A 66 -8.34 5.30 -1.74
CA GLU A 66 -9.12 5.85 -2.85
C GLU A 66 -8.58 5.45 -4.22
N ILE A 67 -7.27 5.53 -4.43
CA ILE A 67 -6.66 5.13 -5.71
C ILE A 67 -6.89 3.65 -5.96
N ILE A 68 -6.59 2.81 -4.98
CA ILE A 68 -6.69 1.36 -5.08
C ILE A 68 -8.14 0.95 -5.35
N TYR A 69 -9.11 1.53 -4.65
CA TYR A 69 -10.52 1.27 -4.89
C TYR A 69 -10.94 1.68 -6.31
N ASN A 70 -10.56 2.87 -6.76
CA ASN A 70 -10.90 3.36 -8.10
C ASN A 70 -10.24 2.54 -9.24
N GLU A 71 -9.08 1.93 -9.00
CA GLU A 71 -8.43 1.03 -9.97
C GLU A 71 -9.16 -0.32 -10.11
N ASN A 72 -9.87 -0.77 -9.08
CA ASN A 72 -10.44 -2.12 -8.99
C ASN A 72 -11.99 -2.17 -9.04
N LYS A 73 -12.64 -1.00 -9.13
CA LYS A 73 -14.09 -0.84 -9.29
C LYS A 73 -14.61 -1.27 -10.67
#